data_AF-A0A947CYG4-F1
#
_entry.id   AF-A0A947CYG4-F1
#
_cell.length_a   1.000
_cell.length_b   1.000
_cell.length_c   1.000
_cell.angle_alpha   90.00
_cell.angle_beta   90.00
_cell.angle_gamma   90.00
#
_symmetry.space_group_name_H-M   'P 1'
#
loop_
_entity.id
_entity.type
_entity.pdbx_description
1 polymer ?
#
loop_
_entity_poly.entity_id
_entity_poly.type
_entity_poly.pdbx_seq_one_letter_code
_entity_poly.pdbx_strand_id
1 'polypeptide(L)'
;MSACRLYIALDGNGLNGFEGFAGIAKLSIDPGARDFDIDVRFYPGVAGGHATQLNPSGTVGYLGNLSQTLLFYDPHTLRERARQSTLPFNAPEVFYQSQTHVVWLSDDELVTVIGEQFVKLRLGALDRPEPIGAHGVTLPHAIKRSSSGRYLFYGAMDHDHHGYANQMGVFDLSTGQARVVELP
;
A
#
# COMPACT_ATOMS: atom_id res chain seq x y z
N MET A 1 14.12 -24.63 -12.68
CA MET A 1 13.26 -23.48 -12.32
C MET A 1 14.10 -22.54 -11.47
N SER A 2 13.99 -21.22 -11.64
CA SER A 2 14.72 -20.27 -10.80
C SER A 2 14.15 -20.24 -9.38
N ALA A 3 15.00 -19.94 -8.39
CA ALA A 3 14.56 -19.68 -7.01
C ALA A 3 13.45 -18.62 -6.99
N CYS A 4 12.42 -18.85 -6.17
CA CYS A 4 11.26 -17.98 -6.01
C CYS A 4 11.30 -17.31 -4.63
N ARG A 5 10.78 -16.09 -4.52
CA ARG A 5 10.61 -15.39 -3.25
C ARG A 5 9.16 -14.98 -3.09
N LEU A 6 8.56 -15.35 -1.96
CA LEU A 6 7.23 -14.89 -1.57
C LEU A 6 7.36 -13.92 -0.39
N TYR A 7 6.58 -12.84 -0.44
CA TYR A 7 6.49 -11.86 0.64
C TYR A 7 5.08 -11.86 1.20
N ILE A 8 4.97 -11.88 2.52
CA ILE A 8 3.70 -11.96 3.24
C ILE A 8 3.68 -10.81 4.24
N ALA A 9 2.66 -9.96 4.16
CA ALA A 9 2.39 -8.98 5.19
C ALA A 9 1.86 -9.68 6.45
N LEU A 10 2.35 -9.26 7.61
CA LEU A 10 1.96 -9.81 8.90
C LEU A 10 1.29 -8.70 9.69
N ASP A 11 0.10 -8.98 10.23
CA ASP A 11 -0.63 -8.06 11.12
C ASP A 11 0.20 -7.63 12.33
N GLY A 12 1.00 -8.57 12.85
CA GLY A 12 1.75 -8.42 14.09
C GLY A 12 0.93 -8.73 15.33
N ASN A 13 1.58 -8.72 16.49
CA ASN A 13 0.88 -8.71 17.77
C ASN A 13 0.42 -7.27 18.08
N GLY A 14 -0.89 -7.05 18.07
CA GLY A 14 -1.49 -5.73 18.34
C GLY A 14 -1.92 -5.00 17.06
N LEU A 15 -3.24 -4.78 16.95
CA LEU A 15 -3.87 -4.07 15.83
C LEU A 15 -4.05 -2.56 16.11
N ASN A 16 -3.65 -2.10 17.29
CA ASN A 16 -3.92 -0.74 17.75
C ASN A 16 -2.75 0.20 17.40
N GLY A 17 -2.97 1.07 16.42
CA GLY A 17 -2.20 2.29 16.18
C GLY A 17 -0.67 2.13 16.23
N PHE A 18 -0.02 2.97 17.04
CA PHE A 18 1.44 3.07 17.15
C PHE A 18 2.09 2.08 18.12
N GLU A 19 1.33 1.12 18.64
CA GLU A 19 1.84 0.06 19.52
C GLU A 19 2.02 -1.27 18.77
N GLY A 20 1.59 -1.32 17.51
CA GLY A 20 1.62 -2.51 16.69
C GLY A 20 3.03 -2.96 16.29
N PHE A 21 3.10 -4.26 15.98
CA PHE A 21 4.30 -4.93 15.49
C PHE A 21 4.04 -5.61 14.14
N ALA A 22 3.40 -4.92 13.20
CA ALA A 22 3.21 -5.41 11.84
C ALA A 22 4.56 -5.67 11.18
N GLY A 23 4.58 -6.61 10.23
CA GLY A 23 5.82 -7.13 9.69
C GLY A 23 5.73 -7.68 8.29
N ILE A 24 6.87 -8.18 7.83
CA ILE A 24 7.02 -8.92 6.59
C ILE A 24 7.68 -10.25 6.90
N ALA A 25 7.09 -11.34 6.38
CA ALA A 25 7.78 -12.60 6.19
C ALA A 25 8.23 -12.72 4.73
N LYS A 26 9.46 -13.18 4.52
CA LYS A 26 10.03 -13.54 3.22
C LYS A 26 10.33 -15.03 3.22
N LEU A 27 9.72 -15.75 2.28
CA LEU A 27 9.97 -17.16 2.05
C LEU A 27 10.85 -17.29 0.80
N SER A 28 12.06 -17.81 0.96
CA SER A 28 12.95 -18.16 -0.15
C SER A 28 12.73 -19.63 -0.50
N ILE A 29 12.24 -19.88 -1.71
CA ILE A 29 11.88 -21.22 -2.18
C ILE A 29 12.88 -21.62 -3.27
N ASP A 30 13.66 -22.66 -3.00
CA ASP A 30 14.41 -23.38 -4.03
C ASP A 30 13.51 -24.51 -4.58
N PRO A 31 13.11 -24.49 -5.86
CA PRO A 31 12.26 -25.52 -6.46
C PRO A 31 12.85 -26.94 -6.40
N GLY A 32 14.16 -27.08 -6.21
CA GLY A 32 14.83 -28.37 -6.04
C GLY A 32 14.92 -28.83 -4.59
N ALA A 33 14.68 -27.94 -3.63
CA ALA A 33 14.70 -28.25 -2.21
C ALA A 33 13.31 -28.68 -1.72
N ARG A 34 13.29 -29.47 -0.64
CA ARG A 34 12.05 -29.82 0.07
C ARG A 34 11.66 -28.76 1.10
N ASP A 35 12.59 -27.89 1.44
CA ASP A 35 12.47 -26.88 2.49
C ASP A 35 12.51 -25.47 1.89
N PHE A 36 12.05 -24.50 2.67
CA PHE A 36 12.10 -23.08 2.35
C PHE A 36 12.71 -22.31 3.51
N ASP A 37 13.52 -21.30 3.19
CA ASP A 37 14.08 -20.41 4.21
C ASP A 37 13.10 -19.29 4.53
N ILE A 38 12.93 -18.99 5.81
CA ILE A 38 12.01 -17.95 6.29
C ILE A 38 12.82 -16.86 7.00
N ASP A 39 12.70 -15.63 6.51
CA ASP A 39 13.12 -14.44 7.24
C ASP A 39 11.88 -13.65 7.67
N VAL A 40 11.83 -13.21 8.93
CA VAL A 40 10.74 -12.38 9.45
C VAL A 40 11.29 -11.10 10.05
N ARG A 41 10.63 -9.97 9.74
CA ARG A 41 10.91 -8.69 10.38
C ARG A 41 9.61 -8.02 10.79
N PHE A 42 9.54 -7.61 12.06
CA PHE A 42 8.50 -6.71 12.56
C PHE A 42 9.03 -5.28 12.66
N TYR A 43 8.15 -4.31 12.47
CA TYR A 43 8.47 -2.89 12.49
C TYR A 43 7.71 -2.23 13.65
N PRO A 44 8.42 -1.78 14.70
CA PRO A 44 7.77 -1.14 15.84
C PRO A 44 6.94 0.07 15.44
N GLY A 45 5.75 0.16 16.04
CA GLY A 45 4.81 1.26 15.85
C GLY A 45 4.08 1.23 14.51
N VAL A 46 3.99 0.07 13.88
CA VAL A 46 3.19 -0.18 12.69
C VAL A 46 2.16 -1.25 13.04
N ALA A 47 0.87 -0.96 12.88
CA ALA A 47 -0.20 -1.91 13.21
C ALA A 47 -0.93 -2.41 11.96
N GLY A 48 -1.42 -3.65 12.02
CA GLY A 48 -2.32 -4.22 11.02
C GLY A 48 -1.70 -4.27 9.64
N GLY A 49 -0.58 -4.97 9.49
CA GLY A 49 0.02 -5.24 8.18
C GLY A 49 -0.99 -5.90 7.25
N HIS A 50 -1.32 -5.24 6.14
CA HIS A 50 -2.45 -5.61 5.28
C HIS A 50 -2.02 -6.16 3.93
N ALA A 51 -1.04 -5.51 3.32
CA ALA A 51 -0.55 -5.88 2.00
C ALA A 51 0.94 -5.56 1.87
N THR A 52 1.60 -6.27 0.98
CA THR A 52 2.97 -5.95 0.59
C THR A 52 3.10 -5.85 -0.91
N GLN A 53 3.87 -4.86 -1.37
CA GLN A 53 4.03 -4.55 -2.79
C GLN A 53 5.48 -4.16 -3.06
N LEU A 54 6.09 -4.80 -4.06
CA LEU A 54 7.44 -4.46 -4.51
C LEU A 54 7.37 -3.42 -5.62
N ASN A 55 8.39 -2.56 -5.69
CA ASN A 55 8.63 -1.73 -6.86
C ASN A 55 9.00 -2.59 -8.09
N PRO A 56 8.96 -2.04 -9.32
CA PRO A 56 9.17 -2.83 -10.55
C PRO A 56 10.45 -3.65 -10.59
N SER A 57 11.56 -3.11 -10.09
CA SER A 57 12.86 -3.81 -9.99
C SER A 57 12.97 -4.78 -8.82
N GLY A 58 12.00 -4.79 -7.90
CA GLY A 58 12.03 -5.62 -6.69
C GLY A 58 13.08 -5.19 -5.66
N THR A 59 13.57 -3.95 -5.74
CA THR A 59 14.61 -3.39 -4.86
C THR A 59 14.05 -2.69 -3.62
N VAL A 60 12.76 -2.34 -3.64
CA VAL A 60 12.05 -1.72 -2.52
C VAL A 60 10.70 -2.41 -2.34
N GLY A 61 10.39 -2.76 -1.09
CA GLY A 61 9.08 -3.24 -0.68
C GLY A 61 8.33 -2.17 0.08
N TYR A 62 7.00 -2.19 -0.02
CA TYR A 62 6.08 -1.37 0.74
C TYR A 62 5.26 -2.27 1.67
N LEU A 63 5.14 -1.92 2.95
CA LEU A 63 4.21 -2.56 3.88
C LEU A 63 2.98 -1.67 4.08
N GLY A 64 1.90 -2.02 3.39
CA GLY A 64 0.58 -1.43 3.63
C GLY A 64 0.06 -1.84 5.00
N ASN A 65 -0.43 -0.88 5.76
CA ASN A 65 -0.77 -1.05 7.17
C ASN A 65 -1.91 -0.12 7.61
N LEU A 66 -2.37 -0.26 8.85
CA LEU A 66 -3.48 0.52 9.44
C LEU A 66 -2.99 1.62 10.41
N SER A 67 -1.72 2.01 10.33
CA SER A 67 -1.09 2.96 11.26
C SER A 67 -0.81 4.36 10.68
N GLN A 68 -1.49 4.75 9.59
CA GLN A 68 -1.32 6.06 8.95
C GLN A 68 0.16 6.39 8.66
N THR A 69 0.86 5.38 8.17
CA THR A 69 2.32 5.42 7.99
C THR A 69 2.68 4.74 6.69
N LEU A 70 3.39 5.45 5.83
CA LEU A 70 4.09 4.87 4.70
C LEU A 70 5.34 4.18 5.24
N LEU A 71 5.49 2.88 5.00
CA LEU A 71 6.65 2.11 5.43
C LEU A 71 7.25 1.35 4.24
N PHE A 72 8.54 1.62 3.99
CA PHE A 72 9.30 0.99 2.93
C PHE A 72 10.45 0.19 3.51
N TYR A 73 10.75 -0.95 2.89
CA TYR A 73 11.78 -1.87 3.33
C TYR A 73 12.61 -2.42 2.18
N ASP A 74 13.79 -2.92 2.51
CA ASP A 74 14.68 -3.61 1.58
C ASP A 74 14.24 -5.08 1.46
N PRO A 75 13.79 -5.59 0.29
CA PRO A 75 13.25 -6.94 0.18
C PRO A 75 14.30 -8.04 0.41
N HIS A 76 15.59 -7.73 0.28
CA HIS A 76 16.64 -8.70 0.53
C HIS A 76 16.90 -8.87 2.03
N THR A 77 16.98 -7.77 2.77
CA THR A 77 17.38 -7.77 4.20
C THR A 77 16.22 -7.58 5.18
N LEU A 78 15.03 -7.22 4.68
CA LEU A 78 13.85 -6.80 5.44
C LEU A 78 14.11 -5.60 6.37
N ARG A 79 15.19 -4.84 6.14
CA ARG A 79 15.46 -3.63 6.91
C ARG A 79 14.60 -2.49 6.40
N GLU A 80 14.12 -1.67 7.32
CA GLU A 80 13.43 -0.43 7.00
C GLU A 80 14.34 0.47 6.16
N ARG A 81 13.78 1.05 5.09
CA ARG A 81 14.44 2.01 4.21
C ARG A 81 13.94 3.42 4.42
N ALA A 82 12.63 3.58 4.56
CA ALA A 82 12.01 4.88 4.75
C ALA A 82 10.67 4.72 5.49
N ARG A 83 10.30 5.76 6.22
CA ARG A 83 9.04 5.84 6.95
C ARG A 83 8.53 7.28 6.96
N GLN A 84 7.23 7.45 6.78
CA GLN A 84 6.58 8.77 6.85
C GLN A 84 5.16 8.62 7.39
N SER A 85 4.80 9.38 8.43
CA SER A 85 3.40 9.47 8.86
C SER A 85 2.60 10.32 7.88
N THR A 86 1.38 9.89 7.57
CA THR A 86 0.44 10.62 6.70
C THR A 86 -0.53 11.52 7.46
N LEU A 87 -0.59 11.39 8.79
CA LEU A 87 -1.42 12.24 9.66
C LEU A 87 -1.21 13.76 9.45
N PRO A 88 0.02 14.27 9.25
CA PRO A 88 0.22 15.70 8.99
C PRO A 88 -0.38 16.18 7.67
N PHE A 89 -0.64 15.29 6.71
CA PHE A 89 -1.22 15.64 5.42
C PHE A 89 -2.74 15.60 5.44
N ASN A 90 -3.31 14.55 6.05
CA ASN A 90 -4.74 14.40 6.22
C ASN A 90 -5.03 13.42 7.37
N ALA A 91 -5.73 13.89 8.41
CA ALA A 91 -6.23 13.01 9.45
C ALA A 91 -7.41 12.16 8.89
N PRO A 92 -7.42 10.84 9.10
CA PRO A 92 -8.50 9.99 8.60
C PRO A 92 -9.79 10.20 9.39
N GLU A 93 -10.94 9.95 8.76
CA GLU A 93 -12.25 9.97 9.40
C GLU A 93 -12.45 8.70 10.27
N VAL A 94 -11.97 7.57 9.77
CA VAL A 94 -12.02 6.26 10.44
C VAL A 94 -10.62 5.66 10.53
N PHE A 95 -10.31 4.94 11.61
CA PHE A 95 -8.93 4.50 11.88
C PHE A 95 -8.32 3.61 10.77
N TYR A 96 -9.15 2.84 10.07
CA TYR A 96 -8.74 1.94 9.00
C TYR A 96 -8.57 2.63 7.64
N GLN A 97 -8.90 3.91 7.50
CA GLN A 97 -8.62 4.73 6.30
C GLN A 97 -7.13 5.03 6.22
N SER A 98 -6.33 4.00 5.93
CA SER A 98 -4.87 4.07 5.87
C SER A 98 -4.37 3.67 4.48
N GLN A 99 -3.10 3.95 4.20
CA GLN A 99 -2.46 3.63 2.93
C GLN A 99 -2.12 2.13 2.89
N THR A 100 -3.15 1.28 2.80
CA THR A 100 -2.96 -0.18 2.72
C THR A 100 -2.44 -0.63 1.37
N HIS A 101 -2.55 0.21 0.34
CA HIS A 101 -2.08 -0.08 -1.02
C HIS A 101 -1.34 1.14 -1.61
N VAL A 102 -0.30 0.86 -2.39
CA VAL A 102 0.39 1.82 -3.27
C VAL A 102 0.39 1.29 -4.69
N VAL A 103 0.59 2.16 -5.67
CA VAL A 103 0.83 1.77 -7.06
C VAL A 103 2.14 2.38 -7.51
N TRP A 104 3.11 1.54 -7.82
CA TRP A 104 4.39 1.99 -8.35
C TRP A 104 4.24 2.51 -9.79
N LEU A 105 4.70 3.73 -10.01
CA LEU A 105 4.81 4.34 -11.33
C LEU A 105 6.17 4.05 -11.97
N SER A 106 7.21 4.02 -11.14
CA SER A 106 8.59 3.65 -11.44
C SER A 106 9.22 3.00 -10.20
N ASP A 107 10.55 2.82 -10.19
CA ASP A 107 11.27 2.32 -9.00
C ASP A 107 11.32 3.32 -7.83
N ASP A 108 11.05 4.60 -8.09
CA ASP A 108 11.15 5.69 -7.09
C ASP A 108 9.83 6.47 -6.92
N GLU A 109 8.95 6.47 -7.93
CA GLU A 109 7.67 7.17 -7.90
C GLU A 109 6.51 6.19 -7.66
N LEU A 110 5.58 6.58 -6.79
CA LEU A 110 4.38 5.80 -6.49
C LEU A 110 3.15 6.71 -6.32
N VAL A 111 1.97 6.09 -6.36
CA VAL A 111 0.69 6.71 -6.05
C VAL A 111 0.03 5.98 -4.89
N THR A 112 -0.60 6.71 -3.99
CA THR A 112 -1.51 6.18 -2.97
C THR A 112 -2.64 7.17 -2.72
N VAL A 113 -3.50 6.89 -1.75
CA VAL A 113 -4.63 7.75 -1.39
C VAL A 113 -4.37 8.38 -0.05
N ILE A 114 -4.52 9.71 0.05
CA ILE A 114 -4.48 10.46 1.30
C ILE A 114 -5.68 11.40 1.30
N GLY A 115 -6.59 11.23 2.27
CA GLY A 115 -7.89 11.89 2.25
C GLY A 115 -8.68 11.53 0.99
N GLU A 116 -9.26 12.53 0.35
CA GLU A 116 -10.09 12.37 -0.87
C GLU A 116 -9.28 12.27 -2.18
N GLN A 117 -7.95 12.35 -2.10
CA GLN A 117 -7.07 12.53 -3.25
C GLN A 117 -6.21 11.29 -3.49
N PHE A 118 -6.03 10.93 -4.76
CA PHE A 118 -4.80 10.26 -5.16
C PHE A 118 -3.65 11.25 -5.05
N VAL A 119 -2.55 10.81 -4.45
CA VAL A 119 -1.32 11.58 -4.31
C VAL A 119 -0.16 10.81 -4.92
N LYS A 120 0.69 11.52 -5.65
CA LYS A 120 1.98 11.04 -6.14
C LYS A 120 3.05 11.35 -5.10
N LEU A 121 3.95 10.40 -4.88
CA LEU A 121 5.05 10.47 -3.92
C LEU A 121 6.35 9.99 -4.58
N ARG A 122 7.48 10.51 -4.09
CA ARG A 122 8.82 10.01 -4.41
C ARG A 122 9.49 9.49 -3.14
N LEU A 123 10.20 8.37 -3.19
CA LEU A 123 10.84 7.79 -2.00
C LEU A 123 11.82 8.76 -1.33
N GLY A 124 12.53 9.57 -2.11
CA GLY A 124 13.45 10.58 -1.60
C GLY A 124 12.78 11.86 -1.04
N ALA A 125 11.46 12.00 -1.13
CA ALA A 125 10.72 13.21 -0.75
C ALA A 125 9.29 12.89 -0.27
N LEU A 126 9.15 11.91 0.62
CA LEU A 126 7.84 11.46 1.14
C LEU A 126 7.08 12.56 1.90
N ASP A 127 7.77 13.59 2.37
CA ASP A 127 7.23 14.77 3.03
C ASP A 127 6.52 15.76 2.08
N ARG A 128 6.59 15.50 0.75
CA ARG A 128 6.06 16.38 -0.30
C ARG A 128 5.09 15.63 -1.23
N PRO A 129 3.93 15.16 -0.73
CA PRO A 129 2.91 14.56 -1.57
C PRO A 129 2.38 15.56 -2.61
N GLU A 130 2.19 15.09 -3.84
CA GLU A 130 1.61 15.86 -4.94
C GLU A 130 0.21 15.30 -5.26
N PRO A 131 -0.88 16.00 -4.90
CA PRO A 131 -2.23 15.59 -5.28
C PRO A 131 -2.37 15.57 -6.81
N ILE A 132 -2.89 14.46 -7.35
CA ILE A 132 -3.08 14.28 -8.80
C ILE A 132 -4.55 14.22 -9.21
N GLY A 133 -5.48 14.15 -8.26
CA GLY A 133 -6.92 14.19 -8.51
C GLY A 133 -7.72 13.36 -7.50
N ALA A 134 -9.02 13.68 -7.39
CA ALA A 134 -9.93 13.00 -6.46
C ALA A 134 -10.25 11.56 -6.91
N HIS A 135 -10.38 10.64 -5.96
CA HIS A 135 -10.72 9.23 -6.27
C HIS A 135 -12.22 8.97 -6.43
N GLY A 136 -13.08 9.81 -5.85
CA GLY A 136 -14.54 9.78 -6.03
C GLY A 136 -15.33 8.64 -5.39
N VAL A 137 -14.69 7.58 -4.89
CA VAL A 137 -15.35 6.52 -4.09
C VAL A 137 -15.30 6.79 -2.58
N THR A 138 -16.07 6.06 -1.77
CA THR A 138 -16.10 6.21 -0.30
C THR A 138 -14.74 5.96 0.35
N LEU A 139 -14.14 4.79 0.10
CA LEU A 139 -12.83 4.43 0.62
C LEU A 139 -12.05 3.56 -0.38
N PRO A 140 -11.10 4.13 -1.15
CA PRO A 140 -10.39 3.37 -2.18
C PRO A 140 -9.61 2.19 -1.60
N HIS A 141 -9.74 1.04 -2.24
CA HIS A 141 -9.08 -0.20 -1.84
C HIS A 141 -8.63 -1.03 -3.06
N ALA A 142 -7.64 -1.90 -2.83
CA ALA A 142 -7.12 -2.84 -3.82
C ALA A 142 -6.73 -2.18 -5.16
N ILE A 143 -6.02 -1.04 -5.09
CA ILE A 143 -5.69 -0.22 -6.25
C ILE A 143 -4.69 -0.94 -7.16
N LYS A 144 -4.97 -1.02 -8.46
CA LYS A 144 -4.12 -1.66 -9.48
C LYS A 144 -3.91 -0.75 -10.68
N ARG A 145 -2.72 -0.80 -11.27
CA ARG A 145 -2.38 -0.09 -12.51
C ARG A 145 -2.77 -0.92 -13.73
N SER A 146 -3.30 -0.28 -14.76
CA SER A 146 -3.49 -0.90 -16.07
C SER A 146 -2.14 -1.30 -16.70
N SER A 147 -2.16 -2.29 -17.58
CA SER A 147 -0.97 -2.69 -18.37
C SER A 147 -0.44 -1.57 -19.26
N SER A 148 -1.32 -0.69 -19.76
CA SER A 148 -0.93 0.52 -20.50
C SER A 148 -0.26 1.58 -19.63
N GLY A 149 -0.32 1.42 -18.30
CA GLY A 149 0.22 2.37 -17.34
C GLY A 149 -0.59 3.67 -17.18
N ARG A 150 -1.68 3.84 -17.95
CA ARG A 150 -2.52 5.06 -17.97
C ARG A 150 -3.58 5.09 -16.88
N TYR A 151 -4.16 3.96 -16.50
CA TYR A 151 -5.32 3.93 -15.61
C TYR A 151 -4.98 3.28 -14.27
N LEU A 152 -5.65 3.73 -13.21
CA LEU A 152 -5.79 3.02 -11.95
C LEU A 152 -7.21 2.46 -11.84
N PHE A 153 -7.32 1.21 -11.43
CA PHE A 153 -8.58 0.54 -11.10
C PHE A 153 -8.60 0.25 -9.59
N TYR A 154 -9.71 0.52 -8.93
CA TYR A 154 -9.83 0.35 -7.48
C TYR A 154 -11.29 0.10 -7.10
N GLY A 155 -11.49 -0.66 -6.02
CA GLY A 155 -12.80 -0.81 -5.39
C GLY A 155 -12.97 0.19 -4.25
N ALA A 156 -14.20 0.31 -3.75
CA ALA A 156 -14.46 0.85 -2.41
C ALA A 156 -14.36 -0.26 -1.36
N MET A 157 -14.11 0.13 -0.12
CA MET A 157 -14.34 -0.67 1.08
C MET A 157 -15.51 -0.08 1.86
N ASP A 158 -16.10 -0.87 2.75
CA ASP A 158 -17.09 -0.39 3.71
C ASP A 158 -16.54 0.81 4.50
N HIS A 159 -17.45 1.73 4.83
CA HIS A 159 -17.15 2.90 5.64
C HIS A 159 -18.24 3.10 6.68
N ASP A 160 -17.85 3.24 7.95
CA ASP A 160 -18.75 3.29 9.11
C ASP A 160 -19.83 4.37 8.97
N HIS A 161 -19.49 5.46 8.26
CA HIS A 161 -20.37 6.61 8.04
C HIS A 161 -20.94 6.71 6.62
N HIS A 162 -20.33 6.05 5.62
CA HIS A 162 -20.67 6.24 4.20
C HIS A 162 -21.22 4.98 3.52
N GLY A 163 -21.40 3.89 4.27
CA GLY A 163 -22.11 2.70 3.83
C GLY A 163 -21.20 1.60 3.26
N TYR A 164 -21.78 0.76 2.41
CA TYR A 164 -21.15 -0.47 1.93
C TYR A 164 -20.22 -0.26 0.73
N ALA A 165 -19.31 -1.22 0.54
CA ALA A 165 -18.42 -1.35 -0.62
C ALA A 165 -19.19 -1.66 -1.92
N ASN A 166 -19.88 -0.66 -2.47
CA ASN A 166 -20.70 -0.79 -3.68
C ASN A 166 -20.23 0.15 -4.81
N GLN A 167 -18.94 0.46 -4.85
CA GLN A 167 -18.37 1.35 -5.86
C GLN A 167 -17.07 0.80 -6.41
N MET A 168 -16.82 1.08 -7.69
CA MET A 168 -15.55 0.86 -8.35
C MET A 168 -15.13 2.15 -9.05
N GLY A 169 -13.87 2.52 -8.94
CA GLY A 169 -13.30 3.68 -9.62
C GLY A 169 -12.33 3.29 -10.73
N VAL A 170 -12.31 4.13 -11.77
CA VAL A 170 -11.30 4.14 -12.83
C VAL A 170 -10.71 5.55 -12.89
N PHE A 171 -9.42 5.69 -12.58
CA PHE A 171 -8.73 6.97 -12.59
C PHE A 171 -7.75 7.05 -13.76
N ASP A 172 -7.82 8.11 -14.55
CA ASP A 172 -6.91 8.37 -15.66
C ASP A 172 -5.73 9.23 -15.20
N LEU A 173 -4.54 8.63 -15.10
CA LEU A 173 -3.30 9.30 -14.68
C LEU A 173 -2.87 10.43 -15.62
N SER A 174 -3.37 10.47 -16.86
CA SER A 174 -3.03 11.52 -17.82
C SER A 174 -3.89 12.78 -17.66
N THR A 175 -5.11 12.64 -17.14
CA THR A 175 -6.05 13.75 -16.99
C THR A 175 -6.33 14.11 -15.53
N GLY A 176 -5.99 13.24 -14.58
CA GLY A 176 -6.30 13.44 -13.16
C GLY A 176 -7.77 13.24 -12.82
N GLN A 177 -8.53 12.53 -13.67
CA GLN A 177 -9.98 12.38 -13.51
C GLN A 177 -10.37 10.95 -13.17
N ALA A 178 -11.27 10.81 -12.19
CA ALA A 178 -11.94 9.57 -11.85
C ALA A 178 -13.28 9.43 -12.56
N ARG A 179 -13.61 8.20 -12.95
CA ARG A 179 -14.98 7.75 -13.22
C ARG A 179 -15.36 6.71 -12.18
N VAL A 180 -16.50 6.91 -11.53
CA VAL A 180 -17.07 5.96 -10.57
C VAL A 180 -18.17 5.14 -11.24
N VAL A 181 -18.19 3.85 -10.92
CA VAL A 181 -19.21 2.88 -11.31
C VAL A 181 -19.84 2.40 -10.01
N GLU A 182 -21.14 2.63 -9.84
CA GLU A 182 -21.93 2.06 -8.77
C GLU A 182 -22.18 0.57 -9.06
N LEU A 183 -22.06 -0.25 -8.04
CA LEU A 183 -22.29 -1.69 -8.05
C LEU A 183 -23.57 -2.01 -7.28
N PRO A 184 -24.24 -3.13 -7.60
CA PRO A 184 -25.44 -3.59 -6.88
C PRO A 184 -25.22 -3.79 -5.38
#